data_AF-A0A127Q4R4-F1
#
_entry.id   AF-A0A127Q4R4-F1
#
_cell.length_a   1.000
_cell.length_b   1.000
_cell.length_c   1.000
_cell.angle_alpha   90.00
_cell.angle_beta   90.00
_cell.angle_gamma   90.00
#
_symmetry.space_group_name_H-M   'P 1'
#
loop_
_entity.id
_entity.type
_entity.pdbx_description
1 polymer ?
#
loop_
_entity_poly.entity_id
_entity_poly.type
_entity_poly.pdbx_seq_one_letter_code
_entity_poly.pdbx_strand_id
1 'polypeptide(L)' 'MLIRLANALHATSSVDDTLWAELKTFYTDEQLIELVMLAGLYHAVSYIVNTTKLELETAAPHFDNYANN' A
#
# COMPACT_ATOMS: atom_id res chain seq x y z
N MET A 1 -7.22 -0.04 -10.61
CA MET A 1 -7.18 1.37 -10.16
C MET A 1 -6.47 1.53 -8.83
N LEU A 2 -6.68 0.64 -7.84
CA LEU A 2 -5.92 0.67 -6.57
C LEU A 2 -4.39 0.61 -6.74
N ILE A 3 -3.88 -0.18 -7.70
CA ILE A 3 -2.43 -0.18 -8.00
C ILE A 3 -1.96 1.20 -8.51
N ARG A 4 -2.77 1.89 -9.32
CA ARG A 4 -2.45 3.26 -9.79
C ARG A 4 -2.45 4.26 -8.63
N LEU A 5 -3.43 4.16 -7.72
CA LEU A 5 -3.49 4.95 -6.49
C LEU A 5 -2.22 4.73 -5.63
N ALA A 6 -1.86 3.47 -5.37
CA ALA A 6 -0.68 3.12 -4.59
C ALA A 6 0.62 3.64 -5.23
N ASN A 7 0.76 3.49 -6.55
CA ASN A 7 1.93 4.00 -7.28
C ASN A 7 2.02 5.53 -7.21
N ALA A 8 0.91 6.25 -7.37
CA ALA A 8 0.89 7.71 -7.27
C ALA A 8 1.28 8.17 -5.86
N LEU A 9 0.65 7.61 -4.82
CA LEU A 9 0.96 7.94 -3.43
C LEU A 9 2.41 7.60 -3.06
N HIS A 10 2.95 6.49 -3.53
CA HIS A 10 4.35 6.15 -3.29
C HIS A 10 5.32 7.13 -3.97
N ALA A 11 5.04 7.53 -5.21
CA ALA A 11 5.93 8.36 -6.00
C ALA A 11 5.88 9.85 -5.63
N THR A 12 4.69 10.37 -5.33
CA THR A 12 4.47 11.83 -5.19
C THR A 12 3.81 12.23 -3.88
N SER A 13 3.39 11.26 -3.05
CA SER A 13 2.55 11.51 -1.87
C SER A 13 1.24 12.27 -2.19
N SER A 14 0.77 12.17 -3.44
CA SER A 14 -0.43 12.85 -3.93
C SER A 14 -1.09 12.05 -5.07
N VAL A 15 -2.29 12.47 -5.44
CA VAL A 15 -3.10 11.88 -6.51
C VAL A 15 -3.65 13.05 -7.33
N ASP A 16 -3.56 12.98 -8.66
CA ASP A 16 -4.13 14.01 -9.51
C ASP A 16 -5.66 13.92 -9.60
N ASP A 17 -6.29 15.02 -10.02
CA ASP A 17 -7.75 15.12 -10.09
C ASP A 17 -8.37 14.11 -11.07
N THR A 18 -7.63 13.70 -12.10
CA THR A 18 -8.13 12.75 -13.11
C THR A 18 -8.27 11.37 -12.47
N LEU A 19 -7.21 10.87 -11.83
CA LEU A 19 -7.22 9.61 -11.12
C LEU A 19 -8.20 9.63 -9.93
N TRP A 20 -8.29 10.76 -9.22
CA TRP A 20 -9.25 10.92 -8.13
C TRP A 20 -10.70 10.81 -8.62
N ALA A 21 -11.05 11.50 -9.71
CA ALA A 21 -12.37 11.43 -10.31
C ALA A 21 -12.71 10.02 -10.82
N GLU A 22 -11.77 9.33 -11.45
CA GLU A 22 -11.94 7.93 -11.85
C GLU A 22 -12.20 7.05 -10.61
N LEU A 23 -11.43 7.19 -9.54
CA LEU A 23 -11.59 6.38 -8.32
C LEU A 23 -12.97 6.57 -7.68
N LYS A 24 -13.52 7.79 -7.70
CA LYS A 24 -14.88 8.08 -7.21
C LYS A 24 -16.00 7.38 -7.99
N THR A 25 -15.73 6.80 -9.18
CA THR A 25 -16.75 6.00 -9.88
C THR A 25 -16.89 4.59 -9.30
N PHE A 26 -15.97 4.14 -8.44
CA PHE A 26 -15.94 2.79 -7.87
C PHE A 26 -15.99 2.75 -6.34
N TYR A 27 -15.59 3.83 -5.67
CA TYR A 27 -15.46 3.90 -4.22
C TYR A 27 -16.18 5.12 -3.65
N THR A 28 -16.70 4.99 -2.43
CA THR A 28 -17.22 6.14 -1.67
C THR A 28 -16.09 7.03 -1.16
N ASP A 29 -16.42 8.26 -0.76
CA ASP A 29 -15.42 9.18 -0.21
C ASP A 29 -14.76 8.61 1.06
N GLU A 30 -15.50 7.90 1.92
CA GLU A 30 -14.95 7.25 3.11
C GLU A 30 -13.97 6.13 2.76
N GLN A 31 -14.30 5.30 1.77
CA GLN A 31 -13.41 4.24 1.29
C GLN A 31 -12.12 4.82 0.69
N LEU A 32 -12.21 5.94 -0.04
CA LEU A 32 -11.04 6.59 -0.61
C LEU A 32 -10.13 7.16 0.47
N ILE A 33 -10.69 7.79 1.50
CA ILE A 33 -9.93 8.25 2.67
C ILE A 33 -9.21 7.06 3.33
N GLU A 34 -9.92 5.96 3.56
CA GLU A 34 -9.34 4.75 4.15
C GLU A 34 -8.19 4.20 3.30
N LEU A 35 -8.36 4.12 1.98
CA LEU A 35 -7.32 3.66 1.05
C LEU A 35 -6.06 4.54 1.10
N VAL A 36 -6.21 5.86 1.14
CA VAL A 36 -5.08 6.80 1.24
C VAL A 36 -4.38 6.64 2.59
N MET A 37 -5.14 6.56 3.69
CA MET A 37 -4.58 6.35 5.03
C MET A 37 -3.84 5.01 5.13
N LEU A 38 -4.41 3.93 4.58
CA LEU A 38 -3.83 2.59 4.59
C LEU A 38 -2.50 2.57 3.82
N ALA A 39 -2.47 3.17 2.63
CA ALA A 39 -1.24 3.29 1.84
C ALA A 39 -0.16 4.08 2.60
N GLY A 40 -0.52 5.21 3.22
CA GLY A 40 0.40 6.00 4.04
C GLY A 40 0.94 5.24 5.25
N LEU A 41 0.06 4.52 5.97
CA LEU A 41 0.44 3.68 7.11
C LEU A 41 1.48 2.63 6.71
N TYR A 42 1.24 1.87 5.63
CA TYR A 42 2.17 0.84 5.18
C TYR A 42 3.47 1.42 4.60
N HIS A 43 3.45 2.63 4.05
CA HIS A 43 4.67 3.31 3.65
C HIS A 43 5.54 3.66 4.86
N ALA A 44 4.94 4.18 5.94
CA ALA A 44 5.64 4.44 7.20
C ALA A 44 6.20 3.16 7.84
N VAL A 45 5.41 2.09 7.88
CA VAL A 45 5.86 0.77 8.35
C VAL A 45 7.05 0.28 7.51
N SER A 46 6.99 0.43 6.18
CA SER A 46 8.09 0.04 5.29
C SER A 46 9.38 0.80 5.57
N TYR A 47 9.31 2.11 5.87
CA TYR A 47 10.49 2.87 6.29
C TYR A 47 11.11 2.32 7.56
N ILE A 48 10.31 1.99 8.56
CA ILE A 48 10.79 1.44 9.82
C ILE A 48 11.44 0.08 9.59
N VAL A 49 10.72 -0.86 8.98
CA VAL A 49 11.17 -2.24 8.75
C VAL A 49 12.45 -2.28 7.92
N ASN A 50 12.47 -1.56 6.78
CA ASN A 50 13.62 -1.60 5.87
C ASN A 50 14.85 -0.90 6.46
N THR A 51 14.67 0.22 7.17
CA THR A 51 15.79 0.98 7.77
C THR A 51 16.39 0.25 8.95
N THR A 52 15.55 -0.38 9.78
CA THR A 52 15.99 -1.14 10.95
C THR A 52 16.49 -2.54 10.58
N LYS A 53 16.26 -2.99 9.35
CA LYS A 53 16.50 -4.37 8.89
C LYS A 53 15.83 -5.37 9.83
N LEU A 54 14.57 -5.11 10.19
CA LEU A 54 13.82 -5.94 11.11
C LEU A 54 13.83 -7.40 10.62
N GLU A 55 14.25 -8.31 11.49
CA GLU A 55 14.32 -9.73 11.18
C GLU A 55 12.92 -10.31 10.98
N LEU A 56 12.83 -11.33 10.11
CA LEU A 56 11.58 -12.04 9.87
C LEU A 56 11.17 -12.85 11.10
N GLU A 57 9.89 -12.81 11.44
CA GLU A 57 9.34 -13.60 12.54
C GLU A 57 9.39 -15.10 12.20
N THR A 58 9.96 -15.92 13.08
CA THR A 58 10.13 -17.36 12.86
C THR A 58 8.81 -18.11 12.64
N ALA A 59 7.70 -17.60 13.18
CA ALA A 59 6.37 -18.20 13.06
C ALA A 59 5.56 -17.68 11.86
N ALA A 60 6.04 -16.65 11.15
CA ALA A 60 5.33 -16.10 10.01
C ALA A 60 5.49 -17.00 8.77
N PRO A 61 4.44 -17.14 7.94
CA PRO A 61 4.56 -17.82 6.66
C PRO A 61 5.58 -17.11 5.75
N HIS A 62 6.51 -17.86 5.16
CA HIS A 62 7.42 -17.37 4.14
C HIS A 62 6.91 -17.75 2.75
N PHE A 63 7.11 -16.89 1.75
CA PHE A 63 6.70 -17.19 0.36
C PHE A 63 7.37 -18.45 -0.20
N ASP A 64 8.61 -18.74 0.23
CA ASP A 64 9.36 -19.93 -0.19
C ASP A 64 8.76 -21.24 0.34
N ASN A 65 7.89 -21.19 1.36
CA ASN A 65 7.23 -22.37 1.92
C ASN A 65 6.23 -23.01 0.93
N TYR A 66 5.88 -22.34 -0.17
CA TYR A 66 4.92 -22.81 -1.17
C TYR A 66 5.52 -23.05 -2.58
N ALA A 67 6.82 -22.80 -2.78
CA ALA A 67 7.48 -22.95 -4.08
C ALA A 67 7.96 -24.38 -4.40
N ASN A 68 7.82 -25.32 -3.45
CA ASN A 68 8.29 -26.71 -3.55
C ASN A 68 7.16 -27.76 -3.59
N ASN A 69 5.99 -27.41 -4.13
CA ASN A 69 4.87 -28.34 -4.33
C ASN A 69 4.31 -28.21 -5.76
#